data_AF-A0A2D8V1R5-F1
#
_entry.id   AF-A0A2D8V1R5-F1
#
_cell.length_a   1.000
_cell.length_b   1.000
_cell.length_c   1.000
_cell.angle_alpha   90.00
_cell.angle_beta   90.00
_cell.angle_gamma   90.00
#
_symmetry.space_group_name_H-M   'P 1'
#
loop_
_entity.id
_entity.type
_entity.pdbx_description
1 polymer ?
#
loop_
_entity_poly.entity_id
_entity_poly.type
_entity_poly.pdbx_seq_one_letter_code
_entity_poly.pdbx_strand_id
1 'polypeptide(L)'
;MPLPAYAHPGDAGIDLHARESIVIPCGGGRVLMPTGIAIAIPLGWAGFVLPRSGLALKHGLSVVNSPGLIDSAYRGELKVVLINTDPTDDYEVARGDRIAQLVLQRVGGVTWNEVDELSGDDRGGGFGHSGR
;
A
#
# COMPACT_ATOMS: atom_id res chain seq x y z
N MET A 1 13.24 16.88 1.39
CA MET A 1 11.83 16.55 1.08
C MET A 1 11.02 16.86 2.32
N PRO A 2 9.79 17.39 2.19
CA PRO A 2 8.93 17.64 3.34
C PRO A 2 8.53 16.34 4.02
N LEU A 3 8.07 16.42 5.27
CA LEU A 3 7.43 15.29 5.93
C LEU A 3 6.11 14.96 5.20
N PRO A 4 5.69 13.69 5.14
CA PRO A 4 4.37 13.31 4.67
C PRO A 4 3.27 14.05 5.44
N ALA A 5 2.24 14.46 4.73
CA ALA A 5 1.09 15.14 5.30
C ALA A 5 -0.19 14.63 4.65
N TYR A 6 -1.31 14.84 5.34
CA TYR A 6 -2.64 14.72 4.74
C TYR A 6 -2.83 15.85 3.71
N ALA A 7 -3.42 15.53 2.56
CA ALA A 7 -3.67 16.56 1.54
C ALA A 7 -4.86 17.45 1.95
N HIS A 8 -5.90 16.86 2.53
CA HIS A 8 -7.09 17.53 3.02
C HIS A 8 -7.50 17.07 4.41
N PRO A 9 -8.23 17.91 5.17
CA PRO A 9 -8.86 17.49 6.42
C PRO A 9 -9.79 16.28 6.19
N GLY A 10 -9.56 15.20 6.94
CA GLY A 10 -10.36 13.97 6.86
C GLY A 10 -9.83 12.90 5.91
N ASP A 11 -8.74 13.16 5.18
CA ASP A 11 -8.08 12.12 4.38
C ASP A 11 -7.59 10.97 5.28
N ALA A 12 -7.78 9.73 4.83
CA ALA A 12 -7.38 8.55 5.60
C ALA A 12 -5.87 8.30 5.58
N GLY A 13 -5.19 8.68 4.49
CA GLY A 13 -3.78 8.39 4.26
C GLY A 13 -2.92 9.65 4.08
N ILE A 14 -1.64 9.54 4.44
CA ILE A 14 -0.62 10.56 4.18
C ILE A 14 0.17 10.19 2.92
N ASP A 15 0.47 11.17 2.06
CA ASP A 15 1.18 10.93 0.80
C ASP A 15 2.67 10.61 1.08
N LEU A 16 3.12 9.44 0.60
CA LEU A 16 4.53 9.04 0.59
C LEU A 16 5.21 9.55 -0.68
N HIS A 17 6.42 10.08 -0.52
CA HIS A 17 7.15 10.74 -1.59
C HIS A 17 8.31 9.88 -2.09
N ALA A 18 8.62 9.93 -3.38
CA ALA A 18 9.78 9.27 -3.98
C ALA A 18 11.08 9.96 -3.55
N ARG A 19 12.05 9.18 -3.06
CA ARG A 19 13.35 9.73 -2.66
C ARG A 19 14.32 9.90 -3.82
N GLU A 20 14.10 9.24 -4.94
CA GLU A 20 14.96 9.30 -6.12
C GLU A 20 14.12 9.38 -7.39
N SER A 21 14.76 9.80 -8.48
CA SER A 21 14.15 9.80 -9.80
C SER A 21 14.47 8.49 -10.51
N ILE A 22 13.47 7.86 -11.14
CA ILE A 22 13.64 6.61 -11.89
C ILE A 22 12.57 6.49 -12.98
N VAL A 23 12.93 5.82 -14.08
CA VAL A 23 11.96 5.40 -15.10
C VAL A 23 11.54 3.96 -14.80
N ILE A 24 10.23 3.73 -14.74
CA ILE A 24 9.64 2.40 -14.55
C ILE A 24 9.12 1.93 -15.91
N PRO A 25 9.76 0.90 -16.51
CA PRO A 25 9.34 0.42 -17.83
C PRO A 25 7.89 -0.04 -17.85
N CYS A 26 7.19 0.23 -18.95
CA CYS A 26 5.86 -0.30 -19.23
C CYS A 26 5.85 -1.84 -19.29
N GLY A 27 4.66 -2.43 -19.33
CA GLY A 27 4.47 -3.86 -19.47
C GLY A 27 4.85 -4.67 -18.23
N GLY A 28 4.82 -4.07 -17.04
CA GLY A 28 5.09 -4.74 -15.77
C GLY A 28 6.48 -4.47 -15.17
N GLY A 29 7.18 -3.44 -15.62
CA GLY A 29 8.40 -2.97 -14.95
C GLY A 29 8.12 -2.61 -13.49
N ARG A 30 9.07 -2.94 -12.60
CA ARG A 30 8.94 -2.73 -11.15
C ARG A 30 10.22 -2.19 -10.53
N VAL A 31 10.06 -1.35 -9.53
CA VAL A 31 11.17 -0.74 -8.79
C VAL A 31 10.87 -0.71 -7.30
N LEU A 32 11.90 -0.82 -6.48
CA LEU A 32 11.81 -0.62 -5.04
C LEU A 32 12.16 0.83 -4.73
N MET A 33 11.16 1.70 -4.65
CA MET A 33 11.33 3.14 -4.45
C MET A 33 11.50 3.48 -2.96
N PRO A 34 12.67 3.99 -2.52
CA PRO A 34 12.83 4.49 -1.16
C PRO A 34 11.98 5.76 -0.92
N THR A 35 11.49 5.94 0.31
CA THR A 35 10.69 7.12 0.69
C THR A 35 11.46 8.13 1.54
N GLY A 36 12.59 7.73 2.12
CA GLY A 36 13.39 8.59 3.00
C GLY A 36 12.88 8.72 4.43
N ILE A 37 11.83 7.98 4.81
CA ILE A 37 11.29 8.01 6.17
C ILE A 37 11.29 6.62 6.79
N ALA A 38 11.47 6.59 8.10
CA ALA A 38 11.20 5.43 8.96
C ALA A 38 10.25 5.91 10.07
N ILE A 39 9.35 5.03 10.51
CA ILE A 39 8.35 5.36 11.53
C ILE A 39 8.29 4.25 12.59
N ALA A 40 7.92 4.62 13.81
CA ALA A 40 7.61 3.67 14.87
C ALA A 40 6.08 3.61 15.04
N ILE A 41 5.45 2.60 14.43
CA ILE A 41 4.00 2.39 14.56
C ILE A 41 3.70 1.84 15.96
N PRO A 42 2.68 2.37 16.68
CA PRO A 42 2.29 1.84 17.99
C PRO A 42 1.87 0.37 17.95
N LEU A 43 2.09 -0.36 19.03
CA LEU A 43 1.58 -1.73 19.17
C LEU A 43 0.04 -1.75 19.02
N GLY A 44 -0.49 -2.77 18.34
CA GLY A 44 -1.93 -2.86 18.01
C GLY A 44 -2.35 -2.02 16.81
N TRP A 45 -1.39 -1.39 16.11
CA TRP A 45 -1.59 -0.73 14.83
C TRP A 45 -0.72 -1.36 13.75
N ALA A 46 -1.15 -1.21 12.51
CA ALA A 46 -0.36 -1.51 11.33
C ALA A 46 -0.47 -0.36 10.32
N GLY A 47 0.56 -0.23 9.49
CA GLY A 47 0.58 0.67 8.35
C GLY A 47 0.24 -0.08 7.07
N PHE A 48 -0.54 0.56 6.21
CA PHE A 48 -0.94 0.02 4.92
C PHE A 48 -0.54 1.00 3.82
N VAL A 49 0.46 0.62 3.02
CA VAL A 49 0.90 1.36 1.84
C VAL A 49 -0.02 1.01 0.67
N LEU A 50 -0.72 2.02 0.16
CA LEU A 50 -1.73 1.88 -0.88
C LEU A 50 -1.35 2.71 -2.13
N PRO A 51 -1.73 2.26 -3.33
CA PRO A 51 -1.64 3.06 -4.55
C PRO A 51 -2.44 4.37 -4.43
N ARG A 52 -2.01 5.39 -5.18
CA ARG A 52 -2.79 6.63 -5.36
C ARG A 52 -3.72 6.45 -6.56
N SER A 53 -5.02 6.63 -6.37
CA SER A 53 -6.03 6.36 -7.40
C SER A 53 -5.79 7.12 -8.72
N GLY A 54 -5.34 8.38 -8.62
CA GLY A 54 -5.01 9.19 -9.80
C GLY A 54 -3.85 8.64 -10.63
N LEU A 55 -2.81 8.09 -10.00
CA LEU A 55 -1.68 7.49 -10.71
C LEU A 55 -2.05 6.13 -11.30
N ALA A 56 -2.83 5.33 -10.57
CA ALA A 56 -3.34 4.05 -11.05
C ALA A 56 -4.22 4.22 -12.30
N LEU A 57 -5.16 5.17 -12.28
CA LEU A 57 -6.07 5.39 -13.40
C LEU A 57 -5.38 6.01 -14.62
N LYS A 58 -4.48 6.97 -14.42
CA LYS A 58 -3.90 7.77 -15.51
C LYS A 58 -2.64 7.16 -16.13
N HIS A 59 -1.90 6.35 -15.37
CA HIS A 59 -0.56 5.91 -15.74
C HIS A 59 -0.30 4.43 -15.45
N GLY A 60 -1.31 3.66 -15.02
CA GLY A 60 -1.13 2.25 -14.65
C GLY A 60 -0.19 2.04 -13.47
N LEU A 61 0.11 3.08 -12.67
CA LEU A 61 1.05 2.94 -11.56
C LEU A 61 0.36 2.33 -10.34
N SER A 62 0.87 1.20 -9.88
CA SER A 62 0.37 0.49 -8.71
C SER A 62 1.50 0.08 -7.76
N VAL A 63 1.16 -0.63 -6.70
CA VAL A 63 2.08 -1.21 -5.72
C VAL A 63 1.91 -2.72 -5.76
N VAL A 64 2.99 -3.46 -6.07
CA VAL A 64 2.96 -4.91 -6.30
C VAL A 64 2.36 -5.67 -5.11
N ASN A 65 2.74 -5.29 -3.90
CA ASN A 65 2.29 -5.91 -2.66
C ASN A 65 1.12 -5.15 -2.00
N SER A 66 0.32 -4.39 -2.77
CA SER A 66 -0.79 -3.63 -2.21
C SER A 66 -1.88 -4.53 -1.59
N PRO A 67 -2.39 -4.21 -0.39
CA PRO A 67 -1.87 -3.19 0.53
C PRO A 67 -0.56 -3.64 1.18
N GLY A 68 0.47 -2.81 1.11
CA GLY A 68 1.78 -3.11 1.70
C GLY A 68 1.72 -2.99 3.22
N LEU A 69 1.81 -4.12 3.93
CA LEU A 69 1.75 -4.18 5.39
C LEU A 69 3.06 -3.72 6.03
N ILE A 70 2.97 -2.78 6.97
CA ILE A 70 4.07 -2.30 7.82
C ILE A 70 3.76 -2.64 9.27
N ASP A 71 4.58 -3.52 9.85
CA ASP A 71 4.41 -3.97 11.23
C ASP A 71 4.79 -2.91 12.27
N SER A 72 4.15 -2.97 13.44
CA SER A 72 4.48 -2.14 14.60
C SER A 72 5.93 -2.31 15.09
N ALA A 73 6.56 -3.47 14.84
CA ALA A 73 7.95 -3.73 15.18
C ALA A 73 8.96 -3.22 14.13
N TYR A 74 8.49 -2.84 12.92
CA TYR A 74 9.37 -2.40 11.85
C TYR A 74 10.01 -1.04 12.17
N ARG A 75 11.32 -0.91 11.93
CA ARG A 75 12.11 0.32 12.16
C ARG A 75 12.94 0.74 10.95
N GLY A 76 12.85 -0.02 9.86
CA GLY A 76 13.55 0.31 8.63
C GLY A 76 12.90 1.47 7.88
N GLU A 77 13.57 1.89 6.81
CA GLU A 77 13.01 2.85 5.86
C GLU A 77 11.79 2.24 5.15
N LEU A 78 10.69 3.00 5.09
CA LEU A 78 9.55 2.60 4.27
C LEU A 78 9.96 2.66 2.80
N LYS A 79 9.69 1.58 2.06
CA LYS A 79 9.93 1.50 0.62
C LYS A 79 8.68 1.03 -0.08
N VAL A 80 8.47 1.50 -1.30
CA VAL A 80 7.28 1.18 -2.10
C VAL A 80 7.70 0.34 -3.28
N VAL A 81 7.11 -0.85 -3.44
CA VAL A 81 7.34 -1.70 -4.61
C VAL A 81 6.42 -1.25 -5.74
N LEU A 82 6.83 -0.18 -6.44
CA LEU A 82 6.06 0.37 -7.55
C LEU A 82 6.08 -0.59 -8.75
N ILE A 83 4.96 -0.68 -9.46
CA ILE A 83 4.82 -1.38 -10.73
C ILE A 83 4.10 -0.49 -11.73
N ASN A 84 4.59 -0.47 -12.96
CA ASN A 84 3.90 0.14 -14.09
C ASN A 84 3.16 -0.95 -14.86
N THR A 85 1.83 -0.93 -14.80
CA THR A 85 0.95 -1.85 -15.52
C THR A 85 0.45 -1.26 -16.84
N ASP A 86 0.86 -0.04 -17.21
CA ASP A 86 0.57 0.50 -18.53
C ASP A 86 1.22 -0.41 -19.59
N PRO A 87 0.50 -0.79 -20.66
CA PRO A 87 1.02 -1.71 -21.65
C PRO A 87 2.10 -1.10 -22.55
N THR A 88 2.19 0.23 -22.65
CA THR A 88 2.97 0.89 -23.70
C THR A 88 3.81 2.08 -23.25
N ASP A 89 3.42 2.77 -22.18
CA ASP A 89 4.04 4.02 -21.76
C ASP A 89 4.90 3.81 -20.50
N ASP A 90 6.20 4.05 -20.62
CA ASP A 90 7.11 4.11 -19.48
C ASP A 90 6.70 5.27 -18.54
N TYR A 91 6.88 5.07 -17.23
CA TYR A 91 6.52 6.09 -16.25
C TYR A 91 7.77 6.66 -15.58
N GLU A 92 7.98 7.97 -15.73
CA GLU A 92 9.04 8.70 -15.03
C GLU A 92 8.53 9.16 -13.66
N VAL A 93 9.16 8.65 -12.61
CA VAL A 93 9.02 9.16 -11.25
C VAL A 93 10.12 10.17 -11.00
N ALA A 94 9.79 11.39 -10.60
CA ALA A 94 10.76 12.36 -10.13
C ALA A 94 10.92 12.30 -8.60
N ARG A 95 12.13 12.58 -8.11
CA ARG A 95 12.36 12.79 -6.67
C ARG A 95 11.41 13.86 -6.13
N GLY A 96 10.66 13.51 -5.10
CA GLY A 96 9.66 14.37 -4.48
C GLY A 96 8.24 14.11 -4.96
N ASP A 97 8.02 13.29 -5.98
CA ASP A 97 6.67 12.93 -6.41
C ASP A 97 5.95 12.11 -5.34
N ARG A 98 4.64 12.34 -5.21
CA ARG A 98 3.77 11.59 -4.31
C ARG A 98 3.36 10.29 -5.02
N ILE A 99 3.89 9.16 -4.57
CA ILE A 99 3.83 7.89 -5.30
C ILE A 99 2.87 6.86 -4.70
N ALA A 100 2.62 6.96 -3.40
CA ALA A 100 1.77 6.05 -2.63
C ALA A 100 1.17 6.83 -1.46
N GLN A 101 0.28 6.19 -0.70
CA GLN A 101 -0.26 6.75 0.53
C GLN A 101 -0.16 5.72 1.65
N LEU A 102 0.11 6.18 2.87
CA LEU A 102 0.16 5.36 4.07
C LEU A 102 -1.10 5.58 4.90
N VAL A 103 -1.84 4.53 5.19
CA VAL A 103 -2.96 4.52 6.15
C VAL A 103 -2.51 3.78 7.40
N LEU A 104 -2.75 4.36 8.58
CA LEU A 104 -2.56 3.67 9.86
C LEU A 104 -3.91 3.17 10.36
N GLN A 105 -3.98 1.88 10.71
CA GLN A 105 -5.21 1.28 11.22
C GLN A 105 -4.93 0.38 12.41
N ARG A 106 -5.88 0.33 13.35
CA ARG A 106 -5.87 -0.64 14.45
C ARG A 106 -6.05 -2.05 13.91
N VAL A 107 -5.24 -2.98 14.39
CA VAL A 107 -5.31 -4.40 14.04
C VAL A 107 -5.56 -5.23 15.31
N GLY A 108 -6.44 -6.21 15.20
CA GLY A 108 -6.77 -7.12 16.29
C GLY A 108 -5.68 -8.17 16.50
N GLY A 109 -5.43 -8.52 17.76
CA GLY A 109 -4.67 -9.73 18.07
C GLY A 109 -5.52 -10.98 17.83
N VAL A 110 -4.91 -12.06 17.37
CA VAL A 110 -5.58 -13.35 17.18
C VAL A 110 -5.07 -14.32 18.24
N THR A 111 -6.01 -14.99 18.92
CA THR A 111 -5.73 -16.17 19.73
C THR A 111 -6.50 -17.33 19.12
N TRP A 112 -5.81 -18.41 18.81
CA TRP A 112 -6.42 -19.58 18.18
C TRP A 112 -7.19 -20.41 19.22
N ASN A 113 -8.38 -20.86 18.84
CA ASN A 113 -9.18 -21.84 19.57
C ASN A 113 -9.61 -22.93 18.59
N GLU A 114 -8.89 -24.05 18.60
CA GLU A 114 -9.13 -25.18 17.70
C GLU A 114 -10.38 -25.95 18.13
N VAL A 115 -11.23 -26.30 17.15
CA VAL A 115 -12.52 -26.98 17.36
C VAL A 115 -12.76 -27.96 16.22
N ASP A 116 -13.49 -29.04 16.48
CA ASP A 116 -13.83 -30.02 15.45
C ASP A 116 -14.83 -29.46 14.42
N GLU A 117 -15.72 -28.56 14.83
CA GLU A 117 -16.72 -27.91 13.97
C GLU A 117 -16.90 -26.42 14.34
N LEU A 118 -17.04 -25.56 13.32
CA LEU A 118 -17.27 -24.11 13.50
C LEU A 118 -18.74 -23.82 13.82
N SER A 119 -18.99 -22.96 14.79
CA SER A 119 -20.33 -22.48 15.15
C SER A 119 -20.75 -21.25 14.33
N GLY A 120 -22.05 -21.10 14.04
CA GLY A 120 -22.65 -19.84 13.54
C GLY A 120 -23.28 -19.94 12.15
N ASP A 121 -23.67 -18.78 11.62
CA ASP A 121 -24.20 -18.66 10.26
C ASP A 121 -23.07 -18.73 9.23
N ASP A 122 -23.02 -19.84 8.49
CA ASP A 122 -22.13 -19.99 7.35
C ASP A 122 -22.73 -19.31 6.12
N ARG A 123 -22.07 -18.25 5.64
CA ARG A 123 -22.44 -17.55 4.40
C ARG A 123 -22.19 -18.43 3.16
N GLY A 124 -21.46 -19.52 3.26
CA GLY A 124 -21.10 -20.39 2.14
C GLY A 124 -20.08 -19.76 1.19
N GLY A 125 -20.16 -20.10 -0.10
CA GLY A 125 -19.11 -19.95 -1.11
C GLY A 125 -18.42 -18.58 -1.25
N GLY A 126 -17.12 -18.61 -1.54
CA GLY A 126 -16.29 -17.49 -2.02
C GLY A 126 -16.20 -17.42 -3.55
N PHE A 127 -15.47 -16.44 -4.09
CA PHE A 127 -15.23 -16.26 -5.53
C PHE A 127 -16.47 -15.92 -6.40
N GLY A 128 -17.26 -14.90 -6.02
CA GLY A 128 -18.35 -14.40 -6.88
C GLY A 128 -19.69 -15.12 -6.72
N HIS A 129 -19.86 -15.89 -5.64
CA HIS A 129 -21.05 -16.71 -5.38
C HIS A 129 -22.37 -15.93 -5.18
N SER A 130 -22.33 -14.59 -5.16
CA SER A 130 -23.51 -13.71 -5.07
C SER A 130 -23.79 -12.88 -6.33
N GLY A 131 -23.07 -13.07 -7.46
CA GLY A 131 -23.37 -12.34 -8.70
C GLY A 131 -22.24 -12.32 -9.73
N ARG A 132 -22.64 -12.25 -11.01
CA ARG A 132 -21.85 -12.32 -12.25
C ARG A 132 -20.56 -11.51 -12.27
#